data_AF-A3DIX0-F1
#
_entry.id   AF-A3DIX0-F1
#
_cell.length_a   1.000
_cell.length_b   1.000
_cell.length_c   1.000
_cell.angle_alpha   90.00
_cell.angle_beta   90.00
_cell.angle_gamma   90.00
#
_symmetry.space_group_name_H-M   'P 1'
#
loop_
_entity.id
_entity.type
_entity.pdbx_description
1 polymer ?
#
loop_
_entity_poly.entity_id
_entity_poly.type
_entity_poly.pdbx_seq_one_letter_code
_entity_poly.pdbx_strand_id
1 'polypeptide(L)'
;MKNLNFNKNSGKIVLVAVLCAIVIHIVQVAYGSVTAESVSEDDTLVSLSYVNSKFQEMAKKLEEAEKRLEEIEKYGKFEALELTKGQVLIAGASAELILRGGKALAIGGEGGGLSDITSGTGADVNTDDEVPLNHLLLVSRDDGRGLKVTSEKAWVLVKGPYTIK
;
A
#
# COMPACT_ATOMS: atom_id res chain seq x y z
N MET A 1 5.80 -73.86 51.25
CA MET A 1 4.96 -74.03 50.04
C MET A 1 3.51 -74.18 50.50
N LYS A 2 2.67 -73.15 50.32
CA LYS A 2 1.24 -73.24 50.65
C LYS A 2 0.51 -73.85 49.45
N ASN A 3 -0.02 -75.06 49.62
CA ASN A 3 -0.83 -75.73 48.61
C ASN A 3 -2.19 -75.03 48.51
N LEU A 4 -2.49 -74.43 47.35
CA LEU A 4 -3.81 -73.85 47.08
C LEU A 4 -4.80 -74.98 46.76
N ASN A 5 -5.80 -75.17 47.63
CA ASN A 5 -6.92 -76.05 47.38
C ASN A 5 -7.95 -75.35 46.49
N PHE A 6 -8.03 -75.77 45.23
CA PHE A 6 -9.00 -75.25 44.27
C PHE A 6 -10.34 -76.02 44.36
N ASN A 7 -11.39 -75.32 44.81
CA ASN A 7 -12.78 -75.82 44.84
C ASN A 7 -13.30 -76.03 43.40
N LYS A 8 -14.19 -76.99 43.13
CA LYS A 8 -14.73 -77.30 41.78
C LYS A 8 -15.33 -76.07 41.04
N ASN A 9 -15.72 -75.02 41.76
CA ASN A 9 -16.21 -73.75 41.21
C ASN A 9 -15.12 -72.70 40.94
N SER A 10 -13.88 -72.94 41.37
CA SER A 10 -12.77 -71.99 41.24
C SER A 10 -12.37 -71.75 39.79
N GLY A 11 -12.51 -72.75 38.90
CA GLY A 11 -12.27 -72.57 37.47
C GLY A 11 -13.20 -71.54 36.82
N LYS A 12 -14.47 -71.49 37.26
CA LYS A 12 -15.44 -70.49 36.79
C LYS A 12 -15.12 -69.10 37.33
N ILE A 13 -14.67 -69.00 38.58
CA ILE A 13 -14.26 -67.73 39.20
C ILE A 13 -13.01 -67.17 38.51
N VAL A 14 -12.03 -68.03 38.20
CA VAL A 14 -10.82 -67.64 37.46
C VAL A 14 -11.18 -67.19 36.03
N LEU A 15 -12.09 -67.88 35.35
CA LEU A 15 -12.57 -67.50 34.02
C LEU A 15 -13.26 -66.12 34.02
N VAL A 16 -14.13 -65.85 35.00
CA VAL A 16 -14.78 -64.56 35.15
C VAL A 16 -13.77 -63.45 35.45
N ALA A 17 -12.78 -63.70 36.31
CA ALA A 17 -11.74 -62.73 36.62
C ALA A 17 -10.88 -62.39 35.38
N VAL A 18 -10.54 -63.39 34.56
CA VAL A 18 -9.80 -63.17 33.29
C VAL A 18 -10.64 -62.37 32.30
N LEU A 19 -11.94 -62.69 32.17
CA LEU A 19 -12.85 -61.94 31.31
C LEU A 19 -12.99 -60.47 31.77
N CYS A 20 -13.10 -60.23 33.07
CA CYS A 20 -13.11 -58.87 33.61
C CYS A 20 -11.81 -58.12 33.33
N ALA A 21 -10.65 -58.77 33.45
CA ALA A 21 -9.36 -58.15 33.14
C ALA A 21 -9.22 -57.78 31.65
N ILE A 22 -9.74 -58.64 30.75
CA ILE A 22 -9.79 -58.37 29.31
C ILE A 22 -10.73 -57.20 29.00
N VAL A 23 -11.90 -57.14 29.64
CA VAL A 23 -12.82 -56.00 29.48
C VAL A 23 -12.16 -54.70 29.96
N ILE A 24 -11.44 -54.72 31.08
CA ILE A 24 -10.68 -53.56 31.58
C ILE A 24 -9.60 -53.13 30.57
N HIS A 25 -8.88 -54.06 29.95
CA HIS A 25 -7.89 -53.73 28.92
C HIS A 25 -8.54 -53.15 27.65
N ILE A 26 -9.70 -53.66 27.23
CA ILE A 26 -10.46 -53.12 26.09
C ILE A 26 -10.93 -51.69 26.39
N VAL A 27 -11.40 -51.43 27.61
CA VAL A 27 -11.78 -50.08 28.07
C VAL A 27 -10.57 -49.14 28.04
N GLN A 28 -9.39 -49.57 28.51
CA GLN A 28 -8.18 -48.74 28.45
C GLN A 28 -7.73 -48.44 27.02
N VAL A 29 -7.94 -49.33 26.05
CA VAL A 29 -7.66 -49.07 24.63
C VAL A 29 -8.69 -48.11 24.02
N ALA A 30 -9.97 -48.19 24.41
CA ALA A 30 -11.03 -47.29 23.93
C ALA A 30 -10.89 -45.85 24.46
N TYR A 31 -10.39 -45.67 25.68
CA TYR A 31 -10.11 -44.35 26.27
C TYR A 31 -8.65 -43.90 26.11
N GLY A 32 -7.78 -44.76 25.57
CA GLY A 32 -6.33 -44.55 25.44
C GLY A 32 -5.90 -43.81 24.19
N SER A 33 -6.82 -43.44 23.30
CA SER A 33 -6.54 -42.58 22.15
C SER A 33 -7.13 -41.19 22.35
N VAL A 34 -6.69 -40.48 23.39
CA VAL A 34 -6.51 -39.03 23.22
C VAL A 34 -5.25 -38.89 22.38
N THR A 35 -5.42 -38.97 21.06
CA THR A 35 -4.41 -38.40 20.19
C THR A 35 -4.44 -36.91 20.50
N ALA A 36 -3.34 -36.40 21.07
CA ALA A 36 -3.10 -34.98 21.05
C ALA A 36 -3.28 -34.56 19.58
N GLU A 37 -4.29 -33.73 19.34
CA GLU A 37 -4.44 -33.02 18.09
C GLU A 37 -3.06 -32.46 17.75
N SER A 38 -2.51 -32.85 16.60
CA SER A 38 -1.14 -32.53 16.23
C SER A 38 -0.98 -31.01 16.32
N VAL A 39 -0.29 -30.55 17.38
CA VAL A 39 0.24 -29.20 17.44
C VAL A 39 1.08 -29.06 16.19
N SER A 40 0.64 -28.21 15.26
CA SER A 40 1.30 -27.99 13.98
C SER A 40 2.80 -27.77 14.24
N GLU A 41 3.67 -28.55 13.59
CA GLU A 41 5.12 -28.54 13.77
C GLU A 41 5.80 -27.17 13.53
N ASP A 42 5.04 -26.14 13.13
CA ASP A 42 5.47 -24.75 12.94
C ASP A 42 5.19 -23.81 14.13
N ASP A 43 4.72 -24.29 15.29
CA ASP A 43 4.45 -23.42 16.44
C ASP A 43 5.73 -23.10 17.23
N THR A 44 6.59 -22.26 16.65
CA THR A 44 7.79 -21.74 17.32
C THR A 44 7.40 -20.71 18.37
N LEU A 45 7.86 -20.89 19.61
CA LEU A 45 7.73 -19.89 20.66
C LEU A 45 8.54 -18.64 20.30
N VAL A 46 7.86 -17.58 19.84
CA VAL A 46 8.47 -16.26 19.62
C VAL A 46 8.37 -15.41 20.87
N SER A 47 9.43 -14.65 21.16
CA SER A 47 9.42 -13.76 22.32
C SER A 47 8.45 -12.59 22.10
N LEU A 48 7.83 -12.13 23.19
CA LEU A 48 7.01 -10.92 23.18
C LEU A 48 7.79 -9.71 22.63
N SER A 49 9.10 -9.63 22.90
CA SER A 49 9.97 -8.59 22.36
C SER A 49 10.11 -8.66 20.84
N TYR A 50 10.21 -9.86 20.26
CA TYR A 50 10.27 -10.05 18.82
C TYR A 50 8.96 -9.60 18.16
N VAL A 51 7.82 -10.06 18.68
CA VAL A 51 6.49 -9.67 18.19
C VAL A 51 6.30 -8.15 18.27
N ASN A 52 6.60 -7.53 19.42
CA ASN A 52 6.52 -6.08 19.59
C ASN A 52 7.47 -5.32 18.64
N SER A 53 8.68 -5.82 18.41
CA SER A 53 9.62 -5.20 17.47
C SER A 53 9.06 -5.21 16.03
N LYS A 54 8.38 -6.29 15.63
CA LYS A 54 7.75 -6.40 14.31
C LYS A 54 6.53 -5.51 14.17
N PHE A 55 5.72 -5.38 15.21
CA PHE A 55 4.62 -4.40 15.23
C PHE A 55 5.12 -2.96 15.09
N GLN A 56 6.19 -2.59 15.80
CA GLN A 56 6.79 -1.26 15.67
C GLN A 56 7.37 -1.01 14.27
N GLU A 57 8.07 -2.00 13.70
CA GLU A 57 8.59 -1.93 12.32
C GLU A 57 7.45 -1.74 11.30
N MET A 58 6.35 -2.47 11.46
CA MET A 58 5.16 -2.34 10.63
C MET A 58 4.48 -0.99 10.79
N ALA A 59 4.30 -0.51 12.02
CA ALA A 59 3.69 0.80 12.29
C ALA A 59 4.48 1.93 11.63
N LYS A 60 5.82 1.87 11.69
CA LYS A 60 6.69 2.83 11.03
C LYS A 60 6.55 2.78 9.51
N LYS A 61 6.57 1.58 8.91
CA LYS A 61 6.36 1.41 7.47
C LYS A 61 5.00 1.92 7.00
N LEU A 62 3.96 1.77 7.82
CA LEU A 62 2.63 2.30 7.54
C LEU A 62 2.64 3.83 7.54
N GLU A 63 3.23 4.47 8.55
CA GLU A 63 3.36 5.93 8.59
C GLU A 63 4.15 6.47 7.39
N GLU A 64 5.23 5.80 6.99
CA GLU A 64 6.00 6.15 5.79
C GLU A 64 5.19 5.97 4.50
N ALA A 65 4.37 4.92 4.41
CA ALA A 65 3.50 4.67 3.27
C ALA A 65 2.38 5.73 3.17
N GLU A 66 1.78 6.12 4.29
CA GLU A 66 0.77 7.18 4.38
C GLU A 66 1.32 8.51 3.88
N LYS A 67 2.52 8.92 4.34
CA LYS A 67 3.18 10.15 3.87
C LYS A 67 3.45 10.13 2.36
N ARG A 68 3.88 9.00 1.81
CA ARG A 68 4.09 8.85 0.37
C ARG A 68 2.78 8.92 -0.41
N LEU A 69 1.68 8.42 0.17
CA LEU A 69 0.37 8.51 -0.45
C LEU A 69 -0.11 9.96 -0.52
N GLU A 70 0.07 10.74 0.55
CA GLU A 70 -0.28 12.17 0.56
C GLU A 70 0.44 12.95 -0.56
N GLU A 71 1.73 12.69 -0.80
CA GLU A 71 2.50 13.32 -1.89
C GLU A 71 1.96 12.91 -3.27
N ILE A 72 1.65 11.63 -3.46
CA ILE A 72 1.07 11.11 -4.71
C ILE A 72 -0.30 11.71 -4.94
N GLU A 73 -1.15 11.82 -3.92
CA GLU A 73 -2.48 12.43 -4.05
C GLU A 73 -2.43 13.92 -4.32
N LYS A 74 -1.44 14.62 -3.75
CA LYS A 74 -1.23 16.06 -3.97
C LYS A 74 -0.87 16.35 -5.42
N TYR A 75 0.02 15.56 -6.02
CA TYR A 75 0.57 15.84 -7.35
C TYR A 75 0.06 14.92 -8.47
N GLY A 76 -0.67 13.86 -8.14
CA GLY A 76 -1.14 12.83 -9.08
C GLY A 76 -2.47 13.15 -9.77
N LYS A 77 -3.13 14.26 -9.41
CA LYS A 77 -4.38 14.72 -10.02
C LYS A 77 -4.27 16.16 -10.51
N PHE A 78 -5.07 16.50 -11.50
CA PHE A 78 -5.22 17.88 -11.92
C PHE A 78 -6.02 18.67 -10.88
N GLU A 79 -5.47 19.81 -10.46
CA GLU A 79 -6.13 20.84 -9.69
C GLU A 79 -6.50 22.01 -10.62
N ALA A 80 -7.69 22.60 -10.43
CA ALA A 80 -8.11 23.78 -11.15
C ALA A 80 -7.76 25.05 -10.38
N LEU A 81 -6.89 25.87 -10.97
CA LEU A 81 -6.47 27.14 -10.42
C LEU A 81 -7.16 28.29 -11.15
N GLU A 82 -7.71 29.22 -10.37
CA GLU A 82 -8.12 30.54 -10.84
C GLU A 82 -6.97 31.51 -10.60
N LEU A 83 -6.43 32.06 -11.69
CA LEU A 83 -5.33 33.02 -11.66
C LEU A 83 -5.78 34.36 -12.24
N THR A 84 -5.21 35.45 -11.74
CA THR A 84 -5.47 36.81 -12.20
C THR A 84 -4.27 37.38 -12.95
N LYS A 85 -4.50 38.50 -13.65
CA LYS A 85 -3.49 39.17 -14.46
C LYS A 85 -2.21 39.45 -13.70
N GLY A 86 -1.09 39.11 -14.31
CA GLY A 86 0.24 39.33 -13.75
C GLY A 86 0.73 38.19 -12.84
N GLN A 87 -0.15 37.30 -12.37
CA GLN A 87 0.29 36.13 -11.62
C GLN A 87 1.12 35.19 -12.50
N VAL A 88 2.14 34.61 -11.87
CA VAL A 88 3.07 33.68 -12.51
C VAL A 88 2.94 32.32 -11.84
N LEU A 89 2.56 31.31 -12.60
CA LEU A 89 2.62 29.92 -12.19
C LEU A 89 3.96 29.34 -12.65
N ILE A 90 4.84 29.02 -11.70
CA ILE A 90 6.08 28.27 -11.97
C ILE A 90 5.83 26.82 -11.65
N ALA A 91 6.11 25.96 -12.61
CA ALA A 91 5.89 24.54 -12.51
C ALA A 91 7.21 23.82 -12.20
N GLY A 92 7.14 22.79 -11.36
CA GLY A 92 8.28 21.94 -11.03
C GLY A 92 8.47 20.81 -12.03
N ALA A 93 9.42 19.93 -11.74
CA ALA A 93 9.74 18.79 -12.60
C ALA A 93 8.52 17.88 -12.83
N SER A 94 8.33 17.46 -14.08
CA SER A 94 7.25 16.57 -14.53
C SER A 94 5.84 17.11 -14.32
N ALA A 95 5.69 18.42 -14.14
CA ALA A 95 4.38 19.04 -14.07
C ALA A 95 3.72 19.12 -15.45
N GLU A 96 2.39 19.09 -15.46
CA GLU A 96 1.54 19.20 -16.63
C GLU A 96 0.58 20.36 -16.47
N LEU A 97 0.47 21.18 -17.49
CA LEU A 97 -0.34 22.41 -17.49
C LEU A 97 -1.34 22.40 -18.63
N ILE A 98 -2.56 22.89 -18.37
CA ILE A 98 -3.58 23.12 -19.40
C ILE A 98 -4.26 24.45 -19.14
N LEU A 99 -4.11 25.43 -20.03
CA LEU A 99 -4.89 26.66 -19.99
C LEU A 99 -6.32 26.35 -20.47
N ARG A 100 -7.30 26.43 -19.59
CA ARG A 100 -8.72 26.14 -19.88
C ARG A 100 -9.55 27.39 -20.18
N GLY A 101 -9.05 28.56 -19.82
CA GLY A 101 -9.69 29.84 -20.13
C GLY A 101 -8.78 31.02 -19.81
N GLY A 102 -9.03 32.15 -20.45
CA GLY A 102 -8.19 33.35 -20.35
C GLY A 102 -7.02 33.33 -21.34
N LYS A 103 -5.99 34.11 -21.03
CA LYS A 103 -4.75 34.23 -21.81
C LYS A 103 -3.54 34.18 -20.87
N ALA A 104 -2.50 33.48 -21.31
CA ALA A 104 -1.22 33.44 -20.65
C ALA A 104 -0.09 33.38 -21.69
N LEU A 105 1.09 33.82 -21.29
CA LEU A 105 2.33 33.62 -22.02
C LEU A 105 3.12 32.49 -21.37
N ALA A 106 3.80 31.68 -22.18
CA ALA A 106 4.67 30.65 -21.65
C ALA A 106 5.96 31.26 -21.09
N ILE A 107 6.52 30.57 -20.11
CA ILE A 107 7.85 30.80 -19.55
C ILE A 107 8.64 29.52 -19.84
N GLY A 108 9.64 29.63 -20.71
CA GLY A 108 10.60 28.56 -20.99
C GLY A 108 11.73 28.52 -19.95
N GLY A 109 12.46 27.40 -19.93
CA GLY A 109 13.67 27.22 -19.14
C GLY A 109 14.93 27.30 -20.01
N GLU A 110 16.10 27.04 -19.42
CA GLU A 110 17.39 27.09 -20.12
C GLU A 110 17.45 26.15 -21.34
N GLY A 111 16.71 25.04 -21.29
CA GLY A 111 16.66 24.04 -22.36
C GLY A 111 15.48 24.15 -23.33
N GLY A 112 14.73 25.26 -23.37
CA GLY A 112 13.60 25.47 -24.29
C GLY A 112 12.25 25.73 -23.63
N GLY A 113 11.18 25.71 -24.43
CA GLY A 113 9.82 26.05 -24.03
C GLY A 113 9.06 24.94 -23.30
N LEU A 114 7.75 25.08 -23.19
CA LEU A 114 6.85 24.04 -22.68
C LEU A 114 6.52 23.07 -23.81
N SER A 115 6.77 21.76 -23.64
CA SER A 115 6.50 20.81 -24.73
C SER A 115 5.01 20.59 -24.91
N ASP A 116 4.49 20.93 -26.09
CA ASP A 116 3.08 20.77 -26.40
C ASP A 116 2.79 19.39 -26.97
N ILE A 117 2.27 18.52 -26.10
CA ILE A 117 1.93 17.13 -26.42
C ILE A 117 0.72 17.05 -27.38
N THR A 118 -0.06 18.13 -27.50
CA THR A 118 -1.31 18.17 -28.27
C THR A 118 -1.16 18.88 -29.62
N SER A 119 -0.10 19.65 -29.84
CA SER A 119 0.14 20.45 -31.05
C SER A 119 0.13 19.68 -32.38
N GLY A 120 0.28 18.36 -32.35
CA GLY A 120 0.40 17.50 -33.54
C GLY A 120 1.74 17.62 -34.26
N THR A 121 2.45 18.74 -34.11
CA THR A 121 3.81 18.97 -34.59
C THR A 121 4.88 18.61 -33.55
N GLY A 122 4.49 18.50 -32.27
CA GLY A 122 5.41 18.30 -31.15
C GLY A 122 6.26 19.54 -30.85
N ALA A 123 5.81 20.72 -31.27
CA ALA A 123 6.53 21.97 -31.03
C ALA A 123 6.45 22.39 -29.56
N ASP A 124 7.51 23.02 -29.07
CA ASP A 124 7.48 23.69 -27.77
C ASP A 124 6.73 25.04 -27.88
N VAL A 125 6.05 25.45 -26.82
CA VAL A 125 5.55 26.80 -26.59
C VAL A 125 6.65 27.57 -25.87
N ASN A 126 7.35 28.47 -26.57
CA ASN A 126 8.54 29.13 -26.04
C ASN A 126 8.18 30.33 -25.16
N THR A 127 9.18 30.88 -24.47
CA THR A 127 9.00 32.09 -23.66
C THR A 127 8.34 33.20 -24.48
N ASP A 128 7.34 33.85 -23.89
CA ASP A 128 6.53 34.91 -24.49
C ASP A 128 5.60 34.48 -25.65
N ASP A 129 5.57 33.20 -26.03
CA ASP A 129 4.53 32.68 -26.93
C ASP A 129 3.18 32.63 -26.21
N GLU A 130 2.09 32.89 -26.94
CA GLU A 130 0.74 32.70 -26.41
C GLU A 130 0.50 31.21 -26.15
N VAL A 131 0.04 30.88 -24.94
CA VAL A 131 -0.28 29.52 -24.55
C VAL A 131 -1.60 29.09 -25.20
N PRO A 132 -1.62 28.04 -26.03
CA PRO A 132 -2.84 27.56 -26.66
C PRO A 132 -3.84 27.04 -25.62
N LEU A 133 -5.12 27.36 -25.81
CA LEU A 133 -6.18 26.81 -24.97
C LEU A 133 -6.34 25.31 -25.19
N ASN A 134 -6.54 24.58 -24.09
CA ASN A 134 -6.85 23.15 -24.06
C ASN A 134 -5.72 22.22 -24.54
N HIS A 135 -4.49 22.72 -24.64
CA HIS A 135 -3.33 21.90 -24.97
C HIS A 135 -2.67 21.38 -23.69
N LEU A 136 -2.22 20.12 -23.73
CA LEU A 136 -1.42 19.52 -22.66
C LEU A 136 0.04 19.93 -22.81
N LEU A 137 0.52 20.76 -21.89
CA LEU A 137 1.89 21.25 -21.87
C LEU A 137 2.70 20.52 -20.79
N LEU A 138 3.82 19.93 -21.19
CA LEU A 138 4.72 19.20 -20.31
C LEU A 138 5.91 20.08 -19.88
N VAL A 139 6.18 20.07 -18.59
CA VAL A 139 7.35 20.70 -17.97
C VAL A 139 8.36 19.60 -17.63
N SER A 140 9.46 19.55 -18.38
CA SER A 140 10.41 18.43 -18.27
C SER A 140 11.26 18.47 -17.01
N ARG A 141 11.57 19.66 -16.49
CA ARG A 141 12.53 19.88 -15.39
C ARG A 141 12.07 21.02 -14.50
N ASP A 142 12.61 21.05 -13.29
CA ASP A 142 12.47 22.17 -12.37
C ASP A 142 13.51 23.25 -12.70
N ASP A 143 13.30 23.96 -13.81
CA ASP A 143 14.21 24.97 -14.37
C ASP A 143 13.56 26.34 -14.57
N GLY A 144 12.42 26.58 -13.90
CA GLY A 144 11.70 27.86 -13.92
C GLY A 144 10.63 27.98 -15.02
N ARG A 145 10.31 26.89 -15.72
CA ARG A 145 9.21 26.83 -16.69
C ARG A 145 7.85 27.11 -16.07
N GLY A 146 6.94 27.69 -16.83
CA GLY A 146 5.66 28.10 -16.29
C GLY A 146 4.78 28.94 -17.21
N LEU A 147 3.83 29.66 -16.62
CA LEU A 147 2.85 30.49 -17.30
C LEU A 147 2.77 31.86 -16.62
N LYS A 148 2.69 32.93 -17.41
CA LYS A 148 2.34 34.28 -16.92
C LYS A 148 0.99 34.69 -17.44
N VAL A 149 0.05 34.97 -16.55
CA VAL A 149 -1.32 35.34 -16.93
C VAL A 149 -1.38 36.77 -17.44
N THR A 150 -2.02 36.97 -18.60
CA THR A 150 -2.15 38.29 -19.26
C THR A 150 -3.59 38.79 -19.33
N SER A 151 -4.58 37.91 -19.24
CA SER A 151 -5.99 38.30 -19.09
C SER A 151 -6.33 38.62 -17.63
N GLU A 152 -7.43 39.35 -17.39
CA GLU A 152 -7.90 39.68 -16.04
C GLU A 152 -8.15 38.43 -15.18
N LYS A 153 -8.61 37.35 -15.81
CA LYS A 153 -8.82 36.04 -15.19
C LYS A 153 -8.40 34.93 -16.15
N ALA A 154 -7.80 33.88 -15.62
CA ALA A 154 -7.43 32.66 -16.33
C ALA A 154 -7.71 31.43 -15.47
N TRP A 155 -8.03 30.32 -16.13
CA TRP A 155 -8.23 29.02 -15.51
C TRP A 155 -7.15 28.07 -16.01
N VAL A 156 -6.34 27.54 -15.10
CA VAL A 156 -5.26 26.61 -15.42
C VAL A 156 -5.51 25.32 -14.67
N LEU A 157 -5.50 24.19 -15.38
CA LEU A 157 -5.34 22.89 -14.75
C LEU A 157 -3.84 22.64 -14.56
N VAL A 158 -3.45 22.25 -13.36
CA VAL A 158 -2.07 21.86 -13.04
C VAL A 158 -2.06 20.49 -12.39
N LYS A 159 -1.16 19.63 -12.83
CA LYS A 159 -0.79 18.37 -12.16
C LYS A 159 0.72 18.40 -11.93
N GLY A 160 1.18 17.98 -10.76
CA GLY A 160 2.59 18.08 -10.38
C GLY A 160 2.91 19.28 -9.48
N PRO A 161 4.18 19.42 -9.04
CA PRO A 161 4.61 20.52 -8.18
C PRO A 161 4.49 21.88 -8.88
N TYR A 162 4.08 22.90 -8.14
CA TYR A 162 4.01 24.27 -8.65
C TYR A 162 4.14 25.31 -7.53
N THR A 163 4.38 26.56 -7.91
CA THR A 163 4.32 27.74 -7.05
C THR A 163 3.67 28.89 -7.81
N ILE A 164 2.85 29.69 -7.13
CA ILE A 164 2.22 30.89 -7.68
C ILE A 164 2.94 32.11 -7.10
N LYS A 165 3.29 33.08 -7.95
CA LYS A 165 3.89 34.37 -7.60
C LYS A 165 3.05 35.53 -8.12
#